data_AF-A0A486QN67-F1
#
_entry.id   AF-A0A486QN67-F1
#
_cell.length_a   1.000
_cell.length_b   1.000
_cell.length_c   1.000
_cell.angle_alpha   90.00
_cell.angle_beta   90.00
_cell.angle_gamma   90.00
#
_symmetry.space_group_name_H-M   'P 1'
#
loop_
_entity.id
_entity.type
_entity.pdbx_description
1 polymer ?
#
loop_
_entity_poly.entity_id
_entity_poly.type
_entity_poly.pdbx_seq_one_letter_code
_entity_poly.pdbx_strand_id
1 'polypeptide(L)'
;MLQADAYAGFNELYREGHLKEAACWAHARRKIHDVHVRTPSDTTTEALCRIGELYGIEAGIRGKSAAERLAIRQEKAVPLLTALEGWLREKQKTLSRHSELSKAFAYALNQWDALKLYLREITDTEHAGNVPPLTQ
;
A
#
# COMPACT_ATOMS: atom_id res chain seq x y z
N MET A 1 22.81 -4.23 -11.10
CA MET A 1 21.98 -3.47 -10.15
C MET A 1 20.54 -3.83 -10.47
N LEU A 2 19.98 -4.81 -9.75
CA LEU A 2 18.72 -5.45 -10.18
C LEU A 2 17.54 -4.59 -9.71
N GLN A 3 16.94 -3.96 -10.70
CA GLN A 3 15.72 -3.18 -10.71
C GLN A 3 14.53 -4.03 -10.23
N ALA A 4 13.90 -3.63 -9.12
CA ALA A 4 12.62 -4.19 -8.65
C ALA A 4 11.68 -3.11 -8.06
N ASP A 5 11.85 -1.85 -8.46
CA ASP A 5 10.98 -0.73 -8.03
C ASP A 5 9.90 -0.34 -9.04
N ALA A 6 9.84 -0.96 -10.22
CA ALA A 6 8.91 -0.55 -11.26
C ALA A 6 7.59 -1.33 -11.20
N TYR A 7 6.84 -1.21 -10.09
CA TYR A 7 5.40 -1.41 -10.18
C TYR A 7 4.75 -0.08 -10.60
N ALA A 8 4.64 0.12 -11.93
CA ALA A 8 4.15 1.35 -12.54
C ALA A 8 2.68 1.69 -12.20
N GLY A 9 1.90 0.72 -11.71
CA GLY A 9 0.51 0.95 -11.29
C GLY A 9 0.38 1.84 -10.05
N PHE A 10 1.43 1.90 -9.20
CA PHE A 10 1.48 2.86 -8.11
C PHE A 10 1.88 4.24 -8.63
N ASN A 11 2.93 4.37 -9.46
CA ASN A 11 3.46 5.66 -9.95
C ASN A 11 2.41 6.60 -10.59
N GLU A 12 1.36 6.06 -11.20
CA GLU A 12 0.28 6.84 -11.82
C GLU A 12 -0.60 7.54 -10.76
N LEU A 13 -0.73 6.97 -9.55
CA LEU A 13 -1.39 7.60 -8.38
C LEU A 13 -0.53 8.70 -7.72
N TYR A 14 0.72 8.88 -8.15
CA TYR A 14 1.69 9.80 -7.50
C TYR A 14 1.86 11.08 -8.31
N ARG A 15 1.21 11.17 -9.48
CA ARG A 15 1.48 12.21 -10.49
C ARG A 15 0.74 13.52 -10.25
N GLU A 16 -0.25 13.52 -9.36
CA GLU A 16 -1.04 14.70 -9.00
C GLU A 16 -0.92 14.90 -7.49
N GLY A 17 -0.20 15.94 -7.09
CA GLY A 17 0.30 16.20 -5.73
C GLY A 17 -0.74 16.43 -4.62
N HIS A 18 -1.91 15.81 -4.71
CA HIS A 18 -2.99 15.86 -3.73
C HIS A 18 -3.14 14.56 -2.92
N LEU A 19 -2.45 13.48 -3.31
CA LEU A 19 -2.32 12.29 -2.47
C LEU A 19 -1.16 12.46 -1.48
N LYS A 20 -1.50 12.98 -0.30
CA LYS A 20 -0.64 13.01 0.88
C LYS A 20 0.00 11.62 1.06
N GLU A 21 1.30 11.55 0.77
CA GLU A 21 2.17 10.41 1.00
C GLU A 21 1.75 9.08 0.36
N ALA A 22 1.98 8.97 -0.95
CA ALA A 22 2.17 7.68 -1.58
C ALA A 22 3.54 7.07 -1.16
N ALA A 23 3.66 6.79 0.13
CA ALA A 23 4.89 6.41 0.81
C ALA A 23 4.64 5.29 1.82
N CYS A 24 3.80 4.30 1.49
CA CYS A 24 3.35 3.36 2.52
C CYS A 24 3.63 1.89 2.14
N TRP A 25 3.05 1.30 1.07
CA TRP A 25 3.29 -0.12 0.77
C TRP A 25 4.66 -0.40 0.14
N ALA A 26 5.16 0.49 -0.73
CA ALA A 26 6.48 0.34 -1.35
C ALA A 26 7.62 0.41 -0.32
N HIS A 27 7.54 1.34 0.63
CA HIS A 27 8.52 1.46 1.72
C HIS A 27 8.42 0.31 2.72
N ALA A 28 7.20 -0.08 3.11
CA ALA A 28 7.00 -1.25 3.97
C ALA A 28 7.61 -2.51 3.33
N ARG A 29 7.31 -2.74 2.04
CA ARG A 29 7.89 -3.85 1.26
C ARG A 29 9.40 -3.77 1.16
N ARG A 30 9.96 -2.60 0.86
CA ARG A 30 11.42 -2.41 0.73
C ARG A 30 12.13 -2.74 2.04
N LYS A 31 11.64 -2.25 3.18
CA LYS A 31 12.24 -2.56 4.49
C LYS A 31 12.26 -4.05 4.78
N ILE A 32 11.18 -4.76 4.47
CA ILE A 32 11.11 -6.22 4.64
C ILE A 32 12.05 -6.92 3.65
N HIS A 33 12.10 -6.46 2.41
CA HIS A 33 12.99 -6.99 1.37
C HIS A 33 14.47 -6.81 1.73
N ASP A 34 14.88 -5.65 2.24
CA ASP A 34 16.25 -5.40 2.66
C ASP A 34 16.69 -6.37 3.78
N VAL A 35 15.76 -6.71 4.69
CA VAL A 35 15.99 -7.77 5.68
C VAL A 35 16.07 -9.14 5.01
N HIS A 36 15.16 -9.45 4.09
CA HIS A 36 15.12 -10.74 3.37
C HIS A 36 16.41 -11.00 2.59
N VAL A 37 16.95 -10.01 1.88
CA VAL A 37 18.20 -10.14 1.11
C VAL A 37 19.39 -10.46 2.02
N ARG A 38 19.40 -9.90 3.24
CA ARG A 38 20.48 -10.13 4.21
C ARG A 38 20.30 -11.41 5.00
N THR A 39 19.07 -11.77 5.33
CA THR A 39 18.72 -12.90 6.19
C THR A 39 17.34 -13.43 5.77
N PRO A 40 17.29 -14.26 4.73
CA PRO A 40 16.04 -14.83 4.25
C PRO A 40 15.49 -15.82 5.30
N SER A 41 14.17 -15.79 5.46
CA SER A 41 13.42 -16.67 6.36
C SER A 41 12.00 -16.83 5.87
N ASP A 42 11.32 -17.88 6.31
CA ASP A 42 9.90 -18.11 6.01
C ASP A 42 9.03 -16.90 6.37
N THR A 43 9.35 -16.21 7.47
CA THR A 43 8.61 -15.01 7.89
C THR A 43 8.81 -13.86 6.90
N THR A 44 10.04 -13.63 6.42
CA THR A 44 10.29 -12.58 5.41
C THR A 44 9.66 -12.92 4.06
N THR A 45 9.71 -14.18 3.64
CA THR A 45 9.09 -14.65 2.40
C THR A 45 7.58 -14.48 2.44
N GLU A 46 6.94 -14.93 3.52
CA GLU A 46 5.49 -14.81 3.72
C GLU A 46 5.04 -13.35 3.76
N ALA A 47 5.79 -12.48 4.43
CA ALA A 47 5.48 -11.05 4.46
C ALA A 47 5.52 -10.42 3.06
N LEU A 48 6.55 -10.76 2.26
CA LEU A 48 6.66 -10.28 0.88
C LEU A 48 5.56 -10.86 -0.03
N CYS A 49 5.18 -12.12 0.18
CA CYS A 49 4.10 -12.78 -0.56
C CYS A 49 2.75 -12.07 -0.34
N ARG A 50 2.37 -11.88 0.93
CA ARG A 50 1.11 -11.19 1.30
C ARG A 50 1.04 -9.77 0.76
N ILE A 51 2.15 -9.03 0.79
CA ILE A 51 2.21 -7.68 0.19
C ILE A 51 2.10 -7.78 -1.34
N GLY A 52 2.70 -8.80 -1.95
CA GLY A 52 2.62 -9.07 -3.38
C GLY A 52 1.20 -9.35 -3.87
N GLU A 53 0.35 -10.00 -3.07
CA GLU A 53 -1.07 -10.23 -3.41
C GLU A 53 -1.83 -8.92 -3.62
N LEU A 54 -1.55 -7.90 -2.80
CA LEU A 54 -2.13 -6.55 -2.97
C LEU A 54 -1.73 -5.95 -4.32
N TYR A 55 -0.48 -6.17 -4.75
CA TYR A 55 0.02 -5.67 -6.04
C TYR A 55 -0.60 -6.44 -7.22
N GLY A 56 -0.90 -7.73 -7.01
CA GLY A 56 -1.65 -8.54 -7.96
C GLY A 56 -3.06 -7.99 -8.21
N ILE A 57 -3.76 -7.57 -7.15
CA ILE A 57 -5.08 -6.92 -7.26
C ILE A 57 -4.97 -5.64 -8.07
N GLU A 58 -4.06 -4.73 -7.71
CA GLU A 58 -3.89 -3.47 -8.43
C GLU A 58 -3.55 -3.67 -9.91
N ALA A 59 -2.88 -4.79 -10.25
CA ALA A 59 -2.47 -5.06 -11.63
C ALA A 59 -3.69 -5.49 -12.45
N GLY A 60 -4.55 -6.33 -11.85
CA GLY A 60 -5.77 -6.81 -12.47
C GLY A 60 -6.87 -5.77 -12.64
N ILE A 61 -6.79 -4.64 -11.93
CA ILE A 61 -7.78 -3.54 -12.03
C ILE A 61 -7.29 -2.35 -12.85
N ARG A 62 -6.07 -2.41 -13.40
CA ARG A 62 -5.53 -1.35 -14.25
C ARG A 62 -6.40 -1.17 -15.50
N GLY A 63 -6.71 0.09 -15.82
CA GLY A 63 -7.55 0.44 -16.97
C GLY A 63 -9.06 0.35 -16.71
N LYS A 64 -9.50 -0.09 -15.52
CA LYS A 64 -10.91 -0.03 -15.11
C LYS A 64 -11.29 1.37 -14.62
N SER A 65 -12.59 1.65 -14.58
CA SER A 65 -13.12 2.90 -14.02
C SER A 65 -12.77 3.07 -12.53
N ALA A 66 -12.82 4.31 -12.02
CA ALA A 66 -12.59 4.57 -10.60
C ALA A 66 -13.54 3.77 -9.70
N ALA A 67 -14.83 3.71 -10.06
CA ALA A 67 -15.85 2.97 -9.32
C ALA A 67 -15.57 1.45 -9.29
N GLU A 68 -15.20 0.85 -10.43
CA GLU A 68 -14.85 -0.58 -10.48
C GLU A 68 -13.58 -0.88 -9.69
N ARG A 69 -12.57 -0.02 -9.76
CA ARG A 69 -11.33 -0.18 -8.96
C ARG A 69 -11.66 -0.15 -7.47
N LEU A 70 -12.50 0.79 -7.03
CA LEU A 70 -12.93 0.88 -5.64
C LEU A 70 -13.70 -0.36 -5.20
N ALA A 71 -14.68 -0.81 -6.00
CA ALA A 71 -15.47 -2.00 -5.70
C ALA A 71 -14.57 -3.24 -5.52
N ILE A 72 -13.60 -3.44 -6.42
CA ILE A 72 -12.68 -4.58 -6.33
C ILE A 72 -11.73 -4.46 -5.14
N ARG A 73 -11.25 -3.26 -4.80
CA ARG A 73 -10.45 -3.05 -3.59
C ARG A 73 -11.24 -3.39 -2.33
N GLN A 74 -12.50 -2.95 -2.26
CA GLN A 74 -13.38 -3.27 -1.14
C GLN A 74 -13.63 -4.78 -1.02
N GLU A 75 -13.88 -5.46 -2.13
CA GLU A 75 -14.16 -6.90 -2.15
C GLU A 75 -12.89 -7.74 -1.85
N LYS A 76 -11.75 -7.39 -2.46
CA LYS A 76 -10.57 -8.27 -2.49
C LYS A 76 -9.42 -7.78 -1.62
N ALA A 77 -9.14 -6.47 -1.60
CA ALA A 77 -7.98 -5.95 -0.89
C ALA A 77 -8.24 -5.77 0.62
N VAL A 78 -9.46 -5.41 1.03
CA VAL A 78 -9.85 -5.28 2.45
C VAL A 78 -9.63 -6.56 3.27
N PRO A 79 -10.10 -7.76 2.85
CA PRO A 79 -9.87 -8.96 3.62
C PRO A 79 -8.38 -9.33 3.71
N LEU A 80 -7.62 -9.13 2.63
CA LEU A 80 -6.17 -9.39 2.62
C LEU A 80 -5.41 -8.45 3.56
N LEU A 81 -5.76 -7.17 3.55
CA LEU A 81 -5.17 -6.19 4.47
C LEU A 81 -5.48 -6.53 5.92
N THR A 82 -6.73 -6.87 6.23
CA THR A 82 -7.13 -7.27 7.59
C THR A 82 -6.33 -8.50 8.05
N ALA A 83 -6.21 -9.51 7.19
CA ALA A 83 -5.43 -10.70 7.48
C ALA A 83 -3.92 -10.39 7.65
N LEU A 84 -3.37 -9.50 6.81
CA LEU A 84 -1.98 -9.07 6.88
C LEU A 84 -1.71 -8.28 8.18
N GLU A 85 -2.61 -7.40 8.60
CA GLU A 85 -2.46 -6.66 9.86
C GLU A 85 -2.38 -7.60 11.05
N GLY A 86 -3.35 -8.51 11.16
CA GLY A 86 -3.41 -9.50 12.24
C GLY A 86 -2.15 -10.36 12.25
N TRP A 87 -1.74 -10.85 11.08
CA TRP A 87 -0.54 -11.66 10.95
C TRP A 87 0.75 -10.91 11.35
N LEU A 88 0.91 -9.65 10.93
CA LEU A 88 2.07 -8.82 11.32
C LEU A 88 2.11 -8.62 12.83
N ARG A 89 0.96 -8.31 13.46
CA ARG A 89 0.85 -8.13 14.91
C ARG A 89 1.19 -9.41 15.67
N GLU A 90 0.70 -10.56 15.22
CA GLU A 90 1.03 -11.85 15.85
C GLU A 90 2.51 -12.20 15.70
N LYS A 91 3.09 -12.02 14.50
CA LYS A 91 4.52 -12.27 14.29
C LYS A 91 5.40 -11.32 15.11
N GLN A 92 5.00 -10.06 15.28
CA GLN A 92 5.76 -9.11 16.08
C GLN A 92 5.93 -9.56 17.54
N LYS A 93 4.98 -10.30 18.11
CA LYS A 93 5.09 -10.88 19.46
C LYS A 93 6.19 -11.93 19.58
N THR A 94 6.55 -12.58 18.47
CA THR A 94 7.55 -13.66 18.41
C THR A 94 8.95 -13.15 18.09
N LEU A 95 9.07 -11.93 17.55
CA LEU A 95 10.33 -11.35 17.12
C LEU A 95 11.03 -10.63 18.28
N SER A 96 12.36 -10.75 18.33
CA SER A 96 13.16 -9.91 19.23
C SER A 96 12.94 -8.44 18.91
N ARG A 97 12.78 -7.61 19.96
CA ARG A 97 12.54 -6.17 19.87
C ARG A 97 13.63 -5.43 19.09
N HIS A 98 14.85 -5.95 19.08
CA HIS A 98 15.99 -5.32 18.39
C HIS A 98 16.22 -5.84 16.98
N SER A 99 15.47 -6.84 16.53
CA SER A 99 15.62 -7.38 15.18
C SER A 99 15.19 -6.38 14.11
N GLU A 100 15.94 -6.32 13.01
CA GLU A 100 15.61 -5.46 11.87
C GLU A 100 14.23 -5.78 11.27
N LEU A 101 13.82 -7.06 11.31
CA LEU A 101 12.49 -7.47 10.88
C LEU A 101 11.39 -6.88 11.78
N SER A 102 11.59 -6.87 13.10
CA SER A 102 10.64 -6.27 14.03
C SER A 102 10.50 -4.76 13.79
N LYS A 103 11.60 -4.06 13.48
CA LYS A 103 11.58 -2.64 13.08
C LYS A 103 10.83 -2.43 11.77
N ALA A 104 11.02 -3.29 10.78
CA ALA A 104 10.30 -3.24 9.51
C ALA A 104 8.79 -3.43 9.70
N PHE A 105 8.39 -4.40 10.54
CA PHE A 105 6.97 -4.63 10.86
C PHE A 105 6.37 -3.48 11.66
N ALA A 106 7.10 -2.93 12.63
CA ALA A 106 6.67 -1.76 13.39
C ALA A 106 6.45 -0.55 12.46
N TYR A 107 7.34 -0.33 11.50
CA TYR A 107 7.15 0.71 10.50
C TYR A 107 5.84 0.51 9.72
N ALA A 108 5.59 -0.69 9.21
CA ALA A 108 4.35 -0.98 8.49
C ALA A 108 3.10 -0.73 9.37
N LEU A 109 3.11 -1.20 10.61
CA LEU A 109 1.98 -1.03 11.54
C LEU A 109 1.78 0.44 11.98
N ASN A 110 2.85 1.23 12.09
CA ASN A 110 2.75 2.65 12.41
C ASN A 110 2.17 3.47 11.25
N GLN A 111 2.36 3.02 10.01
CA GLN A 111 1.80 3.65 8.82
C GLN A 111 0.45 3.06 8.42
N TRP A 112 -0.16 2.20 9.24
CA TRP A 112 -1.30 1.38 8.85
C TRP A 112 -2.53 2.18 8.39
N ASP A 113 -2.81 3.31 9.04
CA ASP A 113 -3.92 4.17 8.62
C ASP A 113 -3.67 4.83 7.27
N ALA A 114 -2.43 5.24 6.99
CA ALA A 114 -2.02 5.74 5.68
C ALA A 114 -2.03 4.63 4.62
N LEU A 115 -1.60 3.41 4.98
CA LEU A 115 -1.63 2.21 4.13
C LEU A 115 -3.04 1.83 3.68
N LYS A 116 -4.08 2.16 4.47
CA LYS A 116 -5.49 1.90 4.13
C LYS A 116 -6.12 2.99 3.26
N LEU A 117 -5.47 4.13 3.04
CA LEU A 117 -6.08 5.26 2.32
C LEU A 117 -6.45 4.93 0.87
N TYR A 118 -5.70 4.04 0.19
CA TYR A 118 -6.03 3.65 -1.19
C TYR A 118 -7.32 2.81 -1.31
N LEU A 119 -7.85 2.33 -0.18
CA LEU A 119 -9.18 1.70 -0.10
C LEU A 119 -10.32 2.73 -0.11
N ARG A 120 -10.04 4.01 0.09
CA ARG A 120 -11.04 5.07 0.09
C ARG A 120 -11.21 5.64 -1.32
N GLU A 121 -12.41 6.09 -1.61
CA GLU A 121 -12.66 6.92 -2.78
C GLU A 121 -11.89 8.24 -2.61
N ILE A 122 -11.06 8.59 -3.59
CA ILE A 122 -10.61 9.98 -3.75
C ILE A 122 -11.67 10.58 -4.67
N THR A 123 -12.72 11.15 -4.08
CA THR A 123 -13.62 11.98 -4.86
C THR A 123 -12.89 13.29 -5.13
N ASP A 124 -12.60 13.60 -6.40
CA ASP A 124 -12.15 14.92 -6.84
C ASP A 124 -13.28 15.97 -6.74
N THR A 125 -14.01 16.01 -5.63
CA THR A 125 -15.09 16.98 -5.38
C THR A 125 -14.72 17.90 -4.23
N GLU A 126 -13.60 18.63 -4.36
CA GLU A 126 -13.39 19.88 -3.60
C GLU A 126 -12.65 20.96 -4.41
N HIS A 127 -12.86 21.07 -5.73
CA HIS A 127 -12.50 22.27 -6.51
C HIS A 127 -13.60 22.73 -7.49
N ALA A 128 -14.87 22.51 -7.18
CA ALA A 128 -15.97 23.29 -7.77
C ALA A 128 -16.15 24.61 -7.01
N GLY A 129 -15.07 25.38 -6.88
CA GLY A 129 -15.10 26.74 -6.37
C GLY A 129 -15.59 27.69 -7.47
N ASN A 130 -16.88 28.02 -7.43
CA ASN A 130 -17.43 29.32 -7.79
C ASN A 130 -16.85 30.00 -9.06
N VAL A 131 -17.35 29.63 -10.25
CA VAL A 131 -17.20 30.47 -11.45
C VAL A 131 -18.39 31.43 -11.48
N PRO A 132 -18.21 32.74 -11.23
CA PRO A 132 -19.30 33.69 -11.41
C PRO A 132 -19.71 33.73 -12.90
N PRO A 133 -21.00 33.88 -13.22
CA PRO A 133 -21.44 33.96 -14.60
C PRO A 133 -20.83 35.19 -15.27
N LEU A 134 -20.25 35.00 -16.46
CA LEU A 134 -19.86 36.10 -17.32
C LEU A 134 -21.14 36.81 -17.78
N THR A 135 -21.38 37.98 -17.21
CA THR A 135 -22.35 38.96 -17.71
C THR A 135 -21.99 39.33 -19.15
N GLN A 136 -22.96 39.25 -20.06
CA GLN A 136 -22.89 39.88 -21.37
C GLN A 136 -23.27 41.36 -21.29
#